data_AF-A0A7C4HYC7-F1
#
_entry.id   AF-A0A7C4HYC7-F1
#
_cell.length_a   1.000
_cell.length_b   1.000
_cell.length_c   1.000
_cell.angle_alpha   90.00
_cell.angle_beta   90.00
_cell.angle_gamma   90.00
#
_symmetry.space_group_name_H-M   'P 1'
#
loop_
_entity.id
_entity.type
_entity.pdbx_description
1 polymer ?
#
loop_
_entity_poly.entity_id
_entity_poly.type
_entity_poly.pdbx_seq_one_letter_code
_entity_poly.pdbx_strand_id
1 'polypeptide(L)'
;MKMPWTREPVQQPAYVRPVNYQDRMLEILTQLKIQNEKLNRTIERLKHRGKELFEQCVRAEQEKDTARATIYANEIAQLRKMTRTLLASHMSLDKVVLRLETVKEFGDVMHVLGPATQIIKQVQHEISGIVPEVAHSLRRVDEMLESIIIE
;
A
#
# COMPACT_ATOMS: atom_id res chain seq x y z
N MET A 1 41.06 -35.03 -46.87
CA MET A 1 41.54 -33.77 -46.27
C MET A 1 40.32 -33.00 -45.77
N LYS A 2 39.99 -33.09 -44.47
CA LYS A 2 38.93 -32.30 -43.82
C LYS A 2 39.58 -31.56 -42.66
N MET A 3 39.61 -30.24 -42.73
CA MET A 3 40.09 -29.40 -41.64
C MET A 3 39.04 -29.41 -40.51
N PRO A 4 39.42 -29.74 -39.26
CA PRO A 4 38.55 -29.52 -38.11
C PRO A 4 38.70 -28.07 -37.63
N TRP A 5 37.79 -27.64 -36.74
CA TRP A 5 37.84 -26.37 -35.98
C TRP A 5 37.27 -25.12 -36.66
N THR A 6 35.95 -25.10 -36.89
CA THR A 6 35.20 -23.85 -36.82
C THR A 6 34.78 -23.65 -35.36
N ARG A 7 35.47 -22.78 -34.61
CA ARG A 7 35.05 -22.43 -33.26
C ARG A 7 33.78 -21.58 -33.38
N GLU A 8 32.66 -22.09 -32.86
CA GLU A 8 31.47 -21.27 -32.69
C GLU A 8 31.81 -20.05 -31.82
N PRO A 9 31.35 -18.84 -32.17
CA PRO A 9 31.61 -17.66 -31.36
C PRO A 9 30.97 -17.85 -29.99
N VAL A 10 31.78 -17.75 -28.94
CA VAL A 10 31.31 -17.75 -27.55
C VAL A 10 30.35 -16.58 -27.40
N GLN A 11 29.04 -16.85 -27.27
CA GLN A 11 28.07 -15.83 -26.90
C GLN A 11 28.44 -15.32 -25.51
N GLN A 12 28.95 -14.09 -25.45
CA GLN A 12 29.16 -13.42 -24.17
C GLN A 12 27.79 -13.26 -23.50
N PRO A 13 27.63 -13.61 -22.21
CA PRO A 13 26.38 -13.36 -21.52
C PRO A 13 26.08 -11.86 -21.60
N ALA A 14 24.84 -11.52 -21.96
CA ALA A 14 24.41 -10.14 -22.07
C ALA A 14 24.77 -9.37 -20.80
N TYR A 15 25.43 -8.21 -20.94
CA TYR A 15 25.74 -7.34 -19.81
C TYR A 15 24.43 -6.87 -19.16
N VAL A 16 24.07 -7.47 -18.04
CA VAL A 16 22.94 -7.04 -17.22
C VAL A 16 23.42 -5.80 -16.48
N ARG A 17 22.88 -4.61 -16.81
CA ARG A 17 23.17 -3.41 -16.03
C ARG A 17 22.79 -3.70 -14.57
N PRO A 18 23.69 -3.48 -13.59
CA PRO A 18 23.32 -3.62 -12.19
C PRO A 18 22.17 -2.65 -11.92
N VAL A 19 21.05 -3.17 -11.43
CA VAL A 19 19.89 -2.34 -11.11
C VAL A 19 20.31 -1.40 -9.98
N ASN A 20 20.17 -0.09 -10.18
CA ASN A 20 20.57 0.89 -9.19
C ASN A 20 19.60 0.83 -8.00
N TYR A 21 20.13 0.58 -6.80
CA TYR A 21 19.38 0.60 -5.54
C TYR A 21 18.54 1.88 -5.38
N GLN A 22 19.08 3.03 -5.78
CA GLN A 22 18.39 4.31 -5.70
C GLN A 22 17.13 4.34 -6.58
N ASP A 23 17.20 3.74 -7.77
CA ASP A 23 16.07 3.69 -8.70
C ASP A 23 14.95 2.79 -8.15
N ARG A 24 15.31 1.63 -7.57
CA ARG A 24 14.32 0.75 -6.90
C ARG A 24 13.68 1.42 -5.69
N MET A 25 14.47 2.11 -4.87
CA MET A 25 13.95 2.83 -3.70
C MET A 25 13.00 3.95 -4.12
N LEU A 26 13.34 4.69 -5.18
CA LEU A 26 12.47 5.73 -5.75
C LEU A 26 11.15 5.13 -6.29
N GLU A 27 11.22 3.97 -6.93
CA GLU A 27 10.03 3.26 -7.41
C GLU A 27 9.11 2.86 -6.25
N ILE A 28 9.68 2.26 -5.18
CA ILE A 28 8.94 1.88 -3.97
C ILE A 28 8.29 3.10 -3.31
N LEU A 29 9.05 4.19 -3.13
CA LEU A 29 8.53 5.44 -2.55
C LEU A 29 7.36 5.99 -3.37
N THR A 30 7.49 5.97 -4.70
CA THR A 30 6.40 6.36 -5.61
C THR A 30 5.17 5.50 -5.40
N GLN A 31 5.32 4.17 -5.35
CA GLN A 31 4.20 3.24 -5.18
C GLN A 31 3.50 3.40 -3.83
N LEU A 32 4.27 3.60 -2.75
CA LEU A 32 3.75 3.85 -1.41
C LEU A 32 2.93 5.15 -1.37
N LYS A 33 3.45 6.24 -1.96
CA LYS A 33 2.74 7.52 -2.05
C LYS A 33 1.42 7.40 -2.82
N ILE A 34 1.44 6.69 -3.95
CA ILE A 34 0.21 6.43 -4.74
C ILE A 34 -0.81 5.65 -3.92
N GLN A 35 -0.37 4.59 -3.23
CA GLN A 35 -1.26 3.78 -2.39
C GLN A 35 -1.82 4.59 -1.22
N ASN A 36 -1.01 5.45 -0.62
CA ASN A 36 -1.46 6.27 0.50
C ASN A 36 -2.52 7.29 0.07
N GLU A 37 -2.33 7.93 -1.07
CA GLU A 37 -3.33 8.84 -1.65
C GLU A 37 -4.65 8.12 -1.99
N LYS A 38 -4.60 6.85 -2.44
CA LYS A 38 -5.83 6.04 -2.62
C LYS A 38 -6.56 5.75 -1.30
N LEU A 39 -5.82 5.51 -0.22
CA LEU A 39 -6.41 5.36 1.12
C LEU A 39 -7.11 6.67 1.53
N ASN A 40 -6.44 7.81 1.33
CA ASN A 40 -7.00 9.13 1.64
C ASN A 40 -8.32 9.39 0.88
N ARG A 41 -8.34 9.12 -0.44
CA ARG A 41 -9.56 9.23 -1.25
C ARG A 41 -10.68 8.31 -0.74
N THR A 42 -10.34 7.11 -0.31
CA THR A 42 -11.32 6.17 0.24
C THR A 42 -11.87 6.65 1.58
N ILE A 43 -11.01 7.18 2.45
CA ILE A 43 -11.39 7.80 3.73
C ILE A 43 -12.42 8.91 3.50
N GLU A 44 -12.15 9.83 2.57
CA GLU A 44 -13.07 10.94 2.27
C GLU A 44 -14.40 10.45 1.69
N ARG A 45 -14.38 9.43 0.82
CA ARG A 45 -15.60 8.80 0.32
C ARG A 45 -16.44 8.17 1.44
N LEU A 46 -15.82 7.46 2.37
CA LEU A 46 -16.54 6.85 3.51
C LEU A 46 -17.11 7.90 4.46
N LYS A 47 -16.37 9.00 4.71
CA LYS A 47 -16.86 10.13 5.50
C LYS A 47 -18.07 10.80 4.84
N HIS A 48 -17.99 11.07 3.54
CA HIS A 48 -19.10 11.65 2.78
C HIS A 48 -20.33 10.75 2.86
N ARG A 49 -20.16 9.45 2.60
CA ARG A 49 -21.25 8.47 2.70
C ARG A 49 -21.87 8.42 4.10
N GLY A 50 -21.03 8.48 5.13
CA GLY A 50 -21.49 8.54 6.52
C GLY A 50 -22.38 9.77 6.81
N LYS A 51 -22.05 10.93 6.20
CA LYS A 51 -22.86 12.15 6.33
C LYS A 51 -24.23 12.01 5.65
N GLU A 52 -24.27 11.46 4.44
CA GLU A 52 -25.53 11.20 3.72
C GLU A 52 -26.46 10.26 4.51
N LEU A 53 -25.90 9.18 5.07
CA LEU A 53 -26.66 8.24 5.88
C LEU A 53 -27.13 8.85 7.19
N PHE A 54 -26.34 9.75 7.78
CA PHE A 54 -26.75 10.48 8.97
C PHE A 54 -27.98 11.35 8.69
N GLU A 55 -27.99 12.08 7.57
CA GLU A 55 -29.15 12.89 7.16
C GLU A 55 -30.38 12.01 6.90
N GLN A 56 -30.22 10.83 6.29
CA GLN A 56 -31.30 9.86 6.12
C GLN A 56 -31.79 9.27 7.44
N CYS A 57 -30.89 9.00 8.38
CA CYS A 57 -31.21 8.51 9.72
C CYS A 57 -32.07 9.51 10.48
N VAL A 58 -31.71 10.81 10.44
CA VAL A 58 -32.48 11.88 11.08
C VAL A 58 -33.88 11.99 10.49
N ARG A 59 -34.02 11.92 9.16
CA ARG A 59 -35.34 11.93 8.51
C ARG A 59 -36.20 10.74 8.92
N ALA A 60 -35.64 9.53 8.93
CA ALA A 60 -36.35 8.32 9.36
C ALA A 60 -36.81 8.41 10.82
N GLU A 61 -35.99 8.98 11.71
CA GLU A 61 -36.36 9.26 13.11
C GLU A 61 -37.54 10.25 13.21
N GLN A 62 -37.52 11.34 12.43
CA GLN A 62 -38.60 12.33 12.41
C GLN A 62 -39.93 11.74 11.91
N GLU A 63 -39.86 10.82 10.94
CA GLU A 63 -41.00 10.08 10.42
C GLU A 63 -41.46 8.94 11.35
N LYS A 64 -40.77 8.72 12.48
CA LYS A 64 -40.97 7.61 13.42
C LYS A 64 -40.77 6.23 12.78
N ASP A 65 -40.03 6.17 11.67
CA ASP A 65 -39.61 4.92 11.03
C ASP A 65 -38.34 4.39 11.72
N THR A 66 -38.55 3.82 12.90
CA THR A 66 -37.49 3.27 13.75
C THR A 66 -36.70 2.14 13.08
N ALA A 67 -37.32 1.37 12.19
CA ALA A 67 -36.67 0.30 11.46
C ALA A 67 -35.61 0.85 10.50
N ARG A 68 -35.96 1.85 9.67
CA ARG A 68 -35.01 2.49 8.75
C ARG A 68 -33.94 3.28 9.49
N ALA A 69 -34.32 4.01 10.54
CA ALA A 69 -33.35 4.72 11.39
C ALA A 69 -32.28 3.78 11.96
N THR A 70 -32.70 2.60 12.45
CA THR A 70 -31.78 1.58 12.99
C THR A 70 -30.82 1.05 11.93
N ILE A 71 -31.32 0.77 10.70
CA ILE A 71 -30.47 0.31 9.59
C ILE A 71 -29.42 1.38 9.25
N TYR A 72 -29.82 2.64 9.10
CA TYR A 72 -28.89 3.72 8.80
C TYR A 72 -27.85 3.93 9.91
N ALA A 73 -28.26 3.88 11.19
CA ALA A 73 -27.36 3.98 12.32
C ALA A 73 -26.29 2.87 12.34
N ASN A 74 -26.69 1.62 12.06
CA ASN A 74 -25.76 0.49 11.99
C ASN A 74 -24.72 0.66 10.87
N GLU A 75 -25.16 1.12 9.69
CA GLU A 75 -24.25 1.36 8.58
C GLU A 75 -23.27 2.50 8.89
N ILE A 76 -23.74 3.60 9.50
CA ILE A 76 -22.86 4.69 9.97
C ILE A 76 -21.80 4.15 10.93
N ALA A 77 -22.17 3.26 11.86
CA ALA A 77 -21.22 2.66 12.79
C ALA A 77 -20.14 1.83 12.08
N GLN A 78 -20.51 1.05 11.06
CA GLN A 78 -19.57 0.28 10.25
C GLN A 78 -18.64 1.18 9.42
N LEU A 79 -19.18 2.20 8.74
CA LEU A 79 -18.37 3.16 8.00
C LEU A 79 -17.38 3.87 8.92
N ARG A 80 -17.79 4.28 10.12
CA ARG A 80 -16.88 4.89 11.10
C ARG A 80 -15.78 3.93 11.55
N LYS A 81 -16.09 2.63 11.69
CA LYS A 81 -15.08 1.60 12.01
C LYS A 81 -14.07 1.48 10.89
N MET A 82 -14.53 1.35 9.64
CA MET A 82 -13.66 1.26 8.46
C MET A 82 -12.79 2.51 8.32
N THR A 83 -13.37 3.71 8.44
CA THR A 83 -12.64 4.99 8.36
C THR A 83 -11.53 5.09 9.41
N ARG A 84 -11.75 4.62 10.64
CA ARG A 84 -10.70 4.60 11.68
C ARG A 84 -9.54 3.68 11.31
N THR A 85 -9.85 2.47 10.82
CA THR A 85 -8.81 1.53 10.34
C THR A 85 -8.01 2.17 9.21
N LEU A 86 -8.67 2.72 8.19
CA LEU A 86 -7.98 3.33 7.05
C LEU A 86 -7.13 4.54 7.45
N LEU A 87 -7.58 5.37 8.40
CA LEU A 87 -6.81 6.51 8.87
C LEU A 87 -5.52 6.06 9.58
N ALA A 88 -5.61 5.04 10.44
CA ALA A 88 -4.44 4.47 11.10
C ALA A 88 -3.45 3.86 10.09
N SER A 89 -3.98 3.14 9.10
CA SER A 89 -3.19 2.58 7.99
C SER A 89 -2.52 3.68 7.15
N HIS A 90 -3.23 4.77 6.83
CA HIS A 90 -2.69 5.91 6.09
C HIS A 90 -1.51 6.56 6.81
N MET A 91 -1.68 6.87 8.11
CA MET A 91 -0.60 7.43 8.93
C MET A 91 0.59 6.49 9.06
N SER A 92 0.34 5.18 9.12
CA SER A 92 1.40 4.17 9.19
C SER A 92 2.21 4.11 7.90
N LEU A 93 1.56 4.21 6.73
CA LEU A 93 2.27 4.31 5.45
C LEU A 93 3.03 5.63 5.30
N ASP A 94 2.47 6.78 5.71
CA ASP A 94 3.20 8.06 5.73
C ASP A 94 4.48 7.96 6.56
N LYS A 95 4.39 7.33 7.73
CA LYS A 95 5.56 7.10 8.58
C LYS A 95 6.62 6.25 7.89
N VAL A 96 6.21 5.23 7.12
CA VAL A 96 7.14 4.41 6.33
C VAL A 96 7.79 5.24 5.23
N VAL A 97 7.00 6.01 4.48
CA VAL A 97 7.51 6.89 3.41
C VAL A 97 8.55 7.86 3.96
N LEU A 98 8.25 8.57 5.05
CA LEU A 98 9.19 9.52 5.68
C LEU A 98 10.49 8.83 6.12
N ARG A 99 10.39 7.62 6.67
CA ARG A 99 11.59 6.85 7.08
C ARG A 99 12.44 6.47 5.87
N LEU A 100 11.82 5.96 4.81
CA LEU A 100 12.53 5.57 3.59
C LEU A 100 13.16 6.78 2.87
N GLU A 101 12.54 7.96 2.92
CA GLU A 101 13.09 9.20 2.36
C GLU A 101 14.37 9.69 3.07
N THR A 102 14.57 9.32 4.35
CA THR A 102 15.75 9.73 5.11
C THR A 102 16.98 8.86 4.87
N VAL A 103 16.83 7.72 4.18
CA VAL A 103 17.93 6.77 3.97
C VAL A 103 18.80 7.20 2.79
N LYS A 104 20.08 7.49 3.05
CA LYS A 104 21.04 7.95 2.03
C LYS A 104 22.13 6.94 1.69
N GLU A 105 22.45 6.02 2.60
CA GLU A 105 23.55 5.06 2.48
C GLU A 105 23.08 3.64 2.77
N PHE A 106 23.65 2.65 2.08
CA PHE A 106 23.25 1.23 2.16
C PHE A 106 23.30 0.64 3.59
N GLY A 107 24.20 1.15 4.45
CA GLY A 107 24.33 0.70 5.84
C GLY A 107 23.14 1.07 6.75
N ASP A 108 22.49 2.21 6.50
CA ASP A 108 21.30 2.65 7.24
C ASP A 108 20.02 1.94 6.76
N VAL A 109 20.06 1.37 5.54
CA VAL A 109 18.93 0.71 4.89
C VAL A 109 18.39 -0.44 5.74
N MET A 110 19.25 -1.32 6.25
CA MET A 110 18.80 -2.52 6.97
C MET A 110 18.06 -2.20 8.28
N HIS A 111 18.45 -1.12 8.98
CA HIS A 111 17.77 -0.68 10.20
C HIS A 111 16.41 -0.04 9.92
N VAL A 112 16.20 0.49 8.72
CA VAL A 112 14.94 1.13 8.31
C VAL A 112 13.99 0.16 7.61
N LEU A 113 14.53 -0.74 6.77
CA LEU A 113 13.74 -1.65 5.95
C LEU A 113 12.98 -2.69 6.76
N GLY A 114 13.62 -3.32 7.75
CA GLY A 114 12.95 -4.35 8.57
C GLY A 114 11.68 -3.83 9.25
N PRO A 115 11.73 -2.70 9.99
CA PRO A 115 10.53 -2.09 10.54
C PRO A 115 9.54 -1.59 9.48
N ALA A 116 10.00 -1.15 8.31
CA ALA A 116 9.13 -0.70 7.22
C ALA A 116 8.29 -1.84 6.62
N THR A 117 8.91 -2.99 6.32
CA THR A 117 8.21 -4.17 5.77
C THR A 117 7.19 -4.72 6.76
N GLN A 118 7.51 -4.76 8.06
CA GLN A 118 6.55 -5.14 9.10
C GLN A 118 5.31 -4.24 9.12
N ILE A 119 5.49 -2.92 9.03
CA ILE A 119 4.37 -1.98 8.98
C ILE A 119 3.56 -2.16 7.69
N ILE A 120 4.21 -2.36 6.54
CA ILE A 120 3.52 -2.59 5.27
C ILE A 120 2.68 -3.88 5.31
N LYS A 121 3.22 -4.97 5.86
CA LYS A 121 2.50 -6.25 6.05
C LYS A 121 1.29 -6.09 6.99
N GLN A 122 1.47 -5.35 8.09
CA GLN A 122 0.39 -5.03 9.02
C GLN A 122 -0.73 -4.25 8.33
N VAL A 123 -0.39 -3.17 7.62
CA VAL A 123 -1.35 -2.35 6.88
C VAL A 123 -2.06 -3.16 5.80
N GLN A 124 -1.33 -3.98 5.05
CA GLN A 124 -1.91 -4.89 4.06
C GLN A 124 -3.01 -5.77 4.67
N HIS A 125 -2.74 -6.37 5.84
CA HIS A 125 -3.72 -7.22 6.53
C HIS A 125 -4.96 -6.43 6.95
N GLU A 126 -4.76 -5.28 7.60
CA GLU A 126 -5.84 -4.42 8.14
C GLU A 126 -6.82 -3.94 7.07
N ILE A 127 -6.31 -3.58 5.88
CA ILE A 127 -7.13 -3.01 4.81
C ILE A 127 -7.60 -4.05 3.79
N SER A 128 -7.17 -5.31 3.88
CA SER A 128 -7.49 -6.36 2.89
C SER A 128 -8.99 -6.57 2.67
N GLY A 129 -9.80 -6.39 3.72
CA GLY A 129 -11.26 -6.46 3.65
C GLY A 129 -11.99 -5.15 3.36
N ILE A 130 -11.26 -4.03 3.22
CA ILE A 130 -11.83 -2.69 3.03
C ILE A 130 -11.41 -2.10 1.67
N VAL A 131 -10.12 -2.18 1.34
CA VAL A 131 -9.51 -1.65 0.11
C VAL A 131 -8.57 -2.70 -0.50
N PRO A 132 -9.10 -3.78 -1.10
CA PRO A 132 -8.32 -4.93 -1.57
C PRO A 132 -7.25 -4.56 -2.60
N GLU A 133 -7.52 -3.58 -3.45
CA GLU A 133 -6.61 -3.11 -4.49
C GLU A 133 -5.35 -2.47 -3.90
N VAL A 134 -5.48 -1.74 -2.80
CA VAL A 134 -4.33 -1.15 -2.09
C VAL A 134 -3.56 -2.26 -1.37
N ALA A 135 -4.25 -3.18 -0.68
CA ALA A 135 -3.60 -4.33 -0.04
C ALA A 135 -2.77 -5.16 -1.03
N HIS A 136 -3.31 -5.44 -2.22
CA HIS A 136 -2.59 -6.18 -3.25
C HIS A 136 -1.39 -5.41 -3.79
N SER A 137 -1.49 -4.09 -3.97
CA SER A 137 -0.35 -3.27 -4.36
C SER A 137 0.73 -3.21 -3.28
N LEU A 138 0.35 -3.14 -2.00
CA LEU A 138 1.29 -3.16 -0.88
C LEU A 138 2.05 -4.47 -0.78
N ARG A 139 1.44 -5.60 -1.14
CA ARG A 139 2.15 -6.87 -1.26
C ARG A 139 3.27 -6.82 -2.29
N ARG A 140 3.03 -6.21 -3.45
CA ARG A 140 4.08 -6.03 -4.48
C ARG A 140 5.18 -5.11 -3.97
N VAL A 141 4.84 -4.05 -3.23
CA VAL A 141 5.83 -3.17 -2.60
C VAL A 141 6.68 -3.93 -1.59
N ASP A 142 6.07 -4.81 -0.80
CA ASP A 142 6.77 -5.68 0.14
C ASP A 142 7.73 -6.64 -0.57
N GLU A 143 7.30 -7.28 -1.67
CA GLU A 143 8.17 -8.11 -2.53
C GLU A 143 9.35 -7.30 -3.12
N MET A 144 9.12 -6.06 -3.54
CA MET A 144 10.17 -5.16 -4.03
C MET A 144 11.16 -4.81 -2.92
N LEU A 145 10.68 -4.53 -1.70
CA LEU A 145 11.53 -4.25 -0.54
C LEU A 145 12.35 -5.47 -0.12
N GLU A 146 11.77 -6.68 -0.16
CA GLU A 146 12.50 -7.92 0.12
C GLU A 146 13.62 -8.17 -0.90
N SER A 147 13.38 -7.86 -2.19
CA SER A 147 14.42 -7.97 -3.23
C SER A 147 15.65 -7.10 -2.98
N ILE A 148 15.48 -5.97 -2.28
CA ILE A 148 16.56 -5.06 -1.90
C ILE A 148 17.36 -5.59 -0.70
N ILE A 149 16.74 -6.37 0.17
CA ILE A 149 17.40 -6.94 1.36
C ILE A 149 18.29 -8.13 1.01
N ILE A 150 17.94 -8.85 -0.07
CA ILE A 150 18.63 -10.08 -0.49
C ILE A 150 19.83 -9.80 -1.41
N GLU A 151 19.82 -8.67 -2.14
CA GLU A 151 20.95 -8.18 -2.95
C GLU A 151 22.02 -7.48 -2.08
#